data_AF-A0A924WZF8-F1
#
_entry.id   AF-A0A924WZF8-F1
#
_cell.length_a   1.000
_cell.length_b   1.000
_cell.length_c   1.000
_cell.angle_alpha   90.00
_cell.angle_beta   90.00
_cell.angle_gamma   90.00
#
_symmetry.space_group_name_H-M   'P 1'
#
loop_
_entity.id
_entity.type
_entity.pdbx_description
1 polymer ?
#
loop_
_entity_poly.entity_id
_entity_poly.type
_entity_poly.pdbx_seq_one_letter_code
_entity_poly.pdbx_strand_id
1 'polypeptide(L)'
;MLPVVNIAAYKFAELNDLVELRGDLSRLCQAQRLRGTILVSTEGINLFVAGSRDGIDALLTRVRRIPGIADLEVKKSFSREQPFSRMLVKIKKEIIAFGVEGIAPGRYTSARLSPTELKQWLDEGRPVTLLDTRNSFEVRTGTFRNAVAIGVDDFRDFPAAVAGLPDELKRQPVVTFCTGGIRCEKAAPFLERAGFSDVYQLDGGILKYFQECDDAHYQGKCFVFDKRVALDANLNESDLKLCFNCQAALSLDDQAAVTYVEGKSCPHCFRSEATSYAELLHRRQLAIRDAMTPLPGSVPYDNVRPLSVPLRLDGAELLDFLDAMHTHLPRDGWIEACRQGRLVCRGETVRPGRMMRAGERLLHKLPATSEPDVASDISILHEDEAIVVVHKPAPLPMHPCGRYNRNTLSYVLEKVYAPCRPRPAHRLDADTSGVVVFSKTREIARKIQPQFENGDVRKTYIARVHGHPKQDAFECNVPISSESGARGIRMQEENGSPAHTLFSVLQRLEDGTSLLEVHPLTGRTNQIRVHLLHLGFPIVGDPMYGAMYEACQQTAGGKTTSITDPPLCLHAAAIEFVHPLTGSRTRYQALSPTWIPIEFELNVDVQGSIVVV
;
A
#
# COMPACT_ATOMS: atom_id res chain seq x y z
N MET A 1 -21.53 -8.69 -49.25
CA MET A 1 -20.22 -9.18 -48.73
C MET A 1 -20.47 -10.51 -48.03
N LEU A 2 -19.68 -11.55 -48.31
CA LEU A 2 -19.74 -12.79 -47.54
C LEU A 2 -19.29 -12.52 -46.10
N PRO A 3 -19.96 -13.07 -45.08
CA PRO A 3 -19.58 -12.81 -43.69
C PRO A 3 -18.19 -13.37 -43.38
N VAL A 4 -17.43 -12.66 -42.54
CA VAL A 4 -16.18 -13.17 -41.98
C VAL A 4 -16.50 -14.34 -41.05
N VAL A 5 -15.79 -15.44 -41.21
CA VAL A 5 -15.94 -16.64 -40.37
C VAL A 5 -14.95 -16.53 -39.22
N ASN A 6 -15.46 -16.55 -37.99
CA ASN A 6 -14.68 -16.59 -36.76
C ASN A 6 -14.75 -18.00 -36.18
N ILE A 7 -13.59 -18.56 -35.85
CA ILE A 7 -13.48 -19.86 -35.20
C ILE A 7 -12.84 -19.74 -33.82
N ALA A 8 -13.36 -20.51 -32.88
CA ALA A 8 -12.74 -20.77 -31.59
C ALA A 8 -12.65 -22.29 -31.38
N ALA A 9 -11.47 -22.79 -31.06
CA ALA A 9 -11.24 -24.22 -30.84
C ALA A 9 -10.03 -24.45 -29.92
N TYR A 10 -10.04 -25.55 -29.20
CA TYR A 10 -8.88 -26.04 -28.45
C TYR A 10 -8.85 -27.56 -28.48
N LYS A 11 -7.66 -28.14 -28.30
CA LYS A 11 -7.47 -29.57 -28.11
C LYS A 11 -6.24 -29.79 -27.25
N PHE A 12 -6.39 -30.57 -26.19
CA PHE A 12 -5.26 -31.12 -25.44
C PHE A 12 -4.78 -32.39 -26.15
N ALA A 13 -3.52 -32.37 -26.57
CA ALA A 13 -2.84 -33.47 -27.26
C ALA A 13 -1.33 -33.24 -27.09
N GLU A 14 -0.55 -34.32 -26.94
CA GLU A 14 0.90 -34.18 -26.87
C GLU A 14 1.45 -33.71 -28.22
N LEU A 15 2.05 -32.51 -28.24
CA LEU A 15 2.61 -31.91 -29.45
C LEU A 15 4.12 -31.80 -29.36
N ASN A 16 4.77 -32.24 -30.42
CA ASN A 16 6.22 -32.15 -30.62
C ASN A 16 6.55 -31.12 -31.71
N ASP A 17 7.84 -30.82 -31.88
CA ASP A 17 8.35 -29.97 -32.96
C ASP A 17 7.65 -28.60 -33.09
N LEU A 18 7.32 -28.01 -31.95
CA LEU A 18 6.49 -26.79 -31.86
C LEU A 18 7.03 -25.62 -32.67
N VAL A 19 8.35 -25.53 -32.85
CA VAL A 19 9.00 -24.49 -33.65
C VAL A 19 8.63 -24.61 -35.12
N GLU A 20 8.67 -25.82 -35.67
CA GLU A 20 8.29 -26.11 -37.05
C GLU A 20 6.79 -25.92 -37.23
N LEU A 21 5.98 -26.47 -36.31
CA LEU A 21 4.53 -26.33 -36.32
C LEU A 21 4.11 -24.86 -36.31
N ARG A 22 4.72 -24.04 -35.46
CA ARG A 22 4.49 -22.58 -35.42
C ARG A 22 4.81 -21.93 -36.76
N GLY A 23 5.94 -22.30 -37.37
CA GLY A 23 6.39 -21.74 -38.65
C GLY A 23 5.46 -22.10 -39.82
N ASP A 24 4.97 -23.33 -39.84
CA ASP A 24 4.02 -23.81 -40.83
C ASP A 24 2.66 -23.12 -40.70
N LEU A 25 2.06 -23.12 -39.50
CA LEU A 25 0.78 -22.44 -39.25
C LEU A 25 0.86 -20.93 -39.51
N SER A 26 1.98 -20.28 -39.18
CA SER A 26 2.18 -18.86 -39.47
C SER A 26 2.15 -18.56 -40.97
N ARG A 27 2.88 -19.35 -41.77
CA ARG A 27 2.93 -19.19 -43.24
C ARG A 27 1.56 -19.43 -43.86
N LEU A 28 0.86 -20.48 -43.43
CA LEU A 28 -0.50 -20.79 -43.90
C LEU A 28 -1.47 -19.65 -43.58
N CYS A 29 -1.51 -19.19 -42.33
CA CYS A 29 -2.41 -18.10 -41.93
C CYS A 29 -2.09 -16.79 -42.67
N GLN A 30 -0.81 -16.48 -42.92
CA GLN A 30 -0.40 -15.32 -43.69
C GLN A 30 -0.85 -15.43 -45.15
N ALA A 31 -0.63 -16.58 -45.80
CA ALA A 31 -1.06 -16.81 -47.18
C ALA A 31 -2.58 -16.70 -47.34
N GLN A 32 -3.34 -17.18 -46.35
CA GLN A 32 -4.80 -17.14 -46.32
C GLN A 32 -5.37 -15.82 -45.76
N ARG A 33 -4.52 -14.83 -45.43
CA ARG A 33 -4.90 -13.52 -44.85
C ARG A 33 -5.82 -13.64 -43.63
N LEU A 34 -5.56 -14.65 -42.80
CA LEU A 34 -6.24 -14.84 -41.52
C LEU A 34 -5.69 -13.88 -40.48
N ARG A 35 -6.53 -13.50 -39.50
CA ARG A 35 -6.10 -12.77 -38.29
C ARG A 35 -6.64 -13.47 -37.05
N GLY A 36 -5.97 -13.30 -35.92
CA GLY A 36 -6.30 -14.06 -34.72
C GLY A 36 -5.07 -14.48 -33.94
N THR A 37 -5.26 -15.42 -33.04
CA THR A 37 -4.19 -16.02 -32.23
C THR A 37 -4.29 -17.54 -32.26
N ILE A 38 -3.17 -18.21 -32.53
CA ILE A 38 -2.98 -19.64 -32.31
C ILE A 38 -1.90 -19.78 -31.23
N LEU A 39 -2.23 -20.47 -30.15
CA LEU A 39 -1.31 -20.88 -29.11
C LEU A 39 -1.01 -22.37 -29.28
N VAL A 40 0.27 -22.71 -29.31
CA VAL A 40 0.74 -24.10 -29.27
C VAL A 40 1.59 -24.30 -28.03
N SER A 41 1.43 -25.44 -27.38
CA SER A 41 2.26 -25.93 -26.28
C SER A 41 2.47 -27.42 -26.47
N THR A 42 3.39 -28.00 -25.71
CA THR A 42 3.54 -29.46 -25.62
C THR A 42 2.26 -30.14 -25.15
N GLU A 43 1.38 -29.42 -24.43
CA GLU A 43 0.08 -29.92 -23.96
C GLU A 43 -1.06 -29.78 -24.98
N GLY A 44 -0.87 -29.09 -26.11
CA GLY A 44 -1.93 -28.98 -27.14
C GLY A 44 -1.97 -27.68 -27.93
N ILE A 45 -3.15 -27.38 -28.49
CA ILE A 45 -3.43 -26.19 -29.30
C ILE A 45 -4.66 -25.43 -28.79
N ASN A 46 -4.64 -24.11 -28.87
CA ASN A 46 -5.80 -23.23 -28.64
C ASN A 46 -5.80 -22.12 -29.69
N LEU A 47 -6.93 -21.90 -30.37
CA LEU A 47 -7.01 -20.97 -31.50
C LEU A 47 -8.30 -20.16 -31.53
N PHE A 48 -8.13 -18.86 -31.81
CA PHE A 48 -9.18 -17.89 -32.11
C PHE A 48 -8.80 -17.20 -33.42
N VAL A 49 -9.43 -17.55 -34.54
CA VAL A 49 -9.00 -17.11 -35.88
C VAL A 49 -10.20 -16.65 -36.69
N ALA A 50 -10.02 -15.59 -37.46
CA ALA A 50 -11.02 -15.03 -38.36
C ALA A 50 -10.49 -14.86 -39.78
N GLY A 51 -11.35 -15.09 -40.77
CA GLY A 51 -11.01 -14.91 -42.18
C GLY A 51 -12.13 -15.32 -43.14
N SER A 52 -11.76 -15.53 -44.41
CA SER A 52 -12.67 -16.10 -45.41
C SER A 52 -12.97 -17.57 -45.08
N ARG A 53 -14.11 -18.08 -45.58
CA ARG A 53 -14.47 -19.51 -45.46
C ARG A 53 -13.33 -20.40 -45.93
N ASP A 54 -12.82 -20.16 -47.14
CA ASP A 54 -11.74 -20.97 -47.74
C ASP A 54 -10.46 -20.93 -46.90
N GLY A 55 -10.11 -19.77 -46.35
CA GLY A 55 -8.93 -19.63 -45.50
C GLY A 55 -9.06 -20.39 -44.18
N ILE A 56 -10.26 -20.37 -43.59
CA ILE A 56 -10.58 -21.14 -42.38
C ILE A 56 -10.57 -22.65 -42.69
N ASP A 57 -11.17 -23.07 -43.79
CA ASP A 57 -11.21 -24.49 -44.17
C ASP A 57 -9.80 -25.03 -44.48
N ALA A 58 -8.93 -24.22 -45.10
CA ALA A 58 -7.52 -24.55 -45.31
C ALA A 58 -6.77 -24.70 -43.97
N LEU A 59 -6.97 -23.78 -43.02
CA LEU A 59 -6.39 -23.87 -41.67
C LEU A 59 -6.86 -25.13 -40.94
N LEU A 60 -8.16 -25.39 -40.90
CA LEU A 60 -8.73 -26.56 -40.23
C LEU A 60 -8.23 -27.87 -40.86
N THR A 61 -8.15 -27.93 -42.19
CA THR A 61 -7.57 -29.07 -42.92
C THR A 61 -6.14 -29.35 -42.44
N ARG A 62 -5.32 -28.30 -42.29
CA ARG A 62 -3.94 -28.46 -41.82
C ARG A 62 -3.86 -28.85 -40.35
N VAL A 63 -4.66 -28.23 -39.49
CA VAL A 63 -4.66 -28.49 -38.04
C VAL A 63 -5.12 -29.92 -37.74
N ARG A 64 -6.15 -30.42 -38.42
CA ARG A 64 -6.65 -31.80 -38.24
C ARG A 64 -5.67 -32.88 -38.74
N ARG A 65 -4.66 -32.53 -39.52
CA ARG A 65 -3.56 -33.44 -39.89
C ARG A 65 -2.50 -33.59 -38.81
N ILE A 66 -2.54 -32.76 -37.77
CA ILE A 66 -1.62 -32.90 -36.62
C ILE A 66 -2.05 -34.15 -35.82
N PRO A 67 -1.12 -35.06 -35.48
CA PRO A 67 -1.42 -36.22 -34.64
C PRO A 67 -2.14 -35.81 -33.35
N GLY A 68 -3.22 -36.52 -33.01
CA GLY A 68 -4.04 -36.23 -31.81
C GLY A 68 -5.05 -35.08 -31.95
N ILE A 69 -5.16 -34.42 -33.12
CA ILE A 69 -6.06 -33.26 -33.34
C ILE A 69 -7.09 -33.51 -34.46
N ALA A 70 -7.17 -34.73 -35.01
CA ALA A 70 -8.05 -35.03 -36.15
C ALA A 70 -9.54 -34.72 -35.91
N ASP A 71 -10.00 -34.92 -34.67
CA ASP A 71 -11.36 -34.73 -34.18
C ASP A 71 -11.59 -33.33 -33.57
N LEU A 72 -10.77 -32.33 -33.91
CA LEU A 72 -10.92 -30.97 -33.38
C LEU A 72 -12.33 -30.42 -33.67
N GLU A 73 -13.07 -30.20 -32.57
CA GLU A 73 -14.34 -29.50 -32.57
C GLU A 73 -14.14 -28.00 -32.70
N VAL A 74 -14.92 -27.36 -33.56
CA VAL A 74 -14.74 -25.96 -33.93
C VAL A 74 -16.04 -25.21 -33.76
N LYS A 75 -16.02 -24.19 -32.91
CA LYS A 75 -17.15 -23.26 -32.73
C LYS A 75 -17.04 -22.16 -33.77
N LYS A 76 -18.11 -21.92 -34.51
CA LYS A 76 -18.18 -20.91 -35.56
C LYS A 76 -19.13 -19.78 -35.17
N SER A 77 -18.71 -18.56 -35.44
CA SER A 77 -19.53 -17.35 -35.36
C SER A 77 -19.21 -16.43 -36.54
N PHE A 78 -20.05 -15.44 -36.81
CA PHE A 78 -19.93 -14.59 -37.99
C PHE A 78 -19.80 -13.12 -37.59
N SER A 79 -19.04 -12.36 -38.37
CA SER A 79 -18.89 -10.91 -38.18
C SER A 79 -18.80 -10.19 -39.52
N ARG A 80 -19.04 -8.88 -39.51
CA ARG A 80 -18.92 -8.05 -40.71
C ARG A 80 -17.46 -7.86 -41.12
N GLU A 81 -16.57 -7.73 -40.14
CA GLU A 81 -15.13 -7.52 -40.31
C GLU A 81 -14.33 -8.53 -39.47
N GLN A 82 -13.04 -8.70 -39.77
CA GLN A 82 -12.15 -9.52 -38.93
C GLN A 82 -11.91 -8.82 -37.58
N PRO A 83 -12.31 -9.43 -36.45
CA PRO A 83 -12.27 -8.79 -35.13
C PRO A 83 -10.88 -8.81 -34.48
N PHE A 84 -9.84 -9.16 -35.25
CA PHE A 84 -8.45 -9.17 -34.82
C PHE A 84 -7.65 -8.15 -35.64
N SER A 85 -6.72 -7.45 -35.00
CA SER A 85 -5.85 -6.47 -35.68
C SER A 85 -4.70 -7.14 -36.45
N ARG A 86 -4.24 -8.30 -36.00
CA ARG A 86 -3.11 -9.05 -36.56
C ARG A 86 -3.26 -10.55 -36.35
N MET A 87 -2.46 -11.34 -37.06
CA MET A 87 -2.28 -12.76 -36.81
C MET A 87 -1.11 -12.99 -35.85
N LEU A 88 -1.27 -13.89 -34.89
CA LEU A 88 -0.25 -14.32 -33.95
C LEU A 88 -0.24 -15.85 -33.87
N VAL A 89 0.94 -16.46 -34.00
CA VAL A 89 1.14 -17.88 -33.67
C VAL A 89 2.26 -17.95 -32.64
N LYS A 90 1.96 -18.39 -31.42
CA LYS A 90 2.87 -18.32 -30.27
C LYS A 90 3.05 -19.69 -29.63
N ILE A 91 4.30 -20.00 -29.31
CA ILE A 91 4.63 -21.11 -28.41
C ILE A 91 4.48 -20.60 -26.98
N LYS A 92 3.78 -21.38 -26.15
CA LYS A 92 3.57 -21.10 -24.72
C LYS A 92 3.92 -22.35 -23.90
N LYS A 93 4.14 -22.16 -22.60
CA LYS A 93 4.27 -23.28 -21.65
C LYS A 93 2.95 -24.04 -21.51
N GLU A 94 1.83 -23.31 -21.58
CA GLU A 94 0.48 -23.85 -21.47
C GLU A 94 -0.41 -23.13 -22.50
N ILE A 95 -1.36 -23.84 -23.11
CA ILE A 95 -2.36 -23.24 -24.03
C ILE A 95 -3.45 -22.47 -23.28
N ILE A 96 -3.59 -22.75 -21.98
CA ILE A 96 -4.29 -21.93 -20.99
C ILE A 96 -3.43 -21.92 -19.72
N ALA A 97 -2.95 -20.75 -19.32
CA ALA A 97 -2.01 -20.66 -18.22
C ALA A 97 -2.73 -20.90 -16.89
N PHE A 98 -2.33 -21.93 -16.16
CA PHE A 98 -2.91 -22.31 -14.86
C PHE A 98 -1.85 -22.30 -13.76
N GLY A 99 -0.58 -22.55 -14.10
CA GLY A 99 0.54 -22.40 -13.17
C GLY A 99 0.63 -23.46 -12.07
N VAL A 100 -0.14 -24.55 -12.19
CA VAL A 100 -0.17 -25.64 -11.22
C VAL A 100 0.34 -26.93 -11.86
N GLU A 101 1.40 -27.50 -11.29
CA GLU A 101 1.92 -28.79 -11.72
C GLU A 101 0.95 -29.94 -11.38
N GLY A 102 0.97 -30.98 -12.23
CA GLY A 102 0.18 -32.21 -12.04
C GLY A 102 -1.25 -32.18 -12.58
N ILE A 103 -1.76 -31.05 -13.08
CA ILE A 103 -3.04 -30.99 -13.80
C ILE A 103 -2.76 -31.11 -15.31
N ALA A 104 -3.09 -32.27 -15.88
CA ALA A 104 -2.80 -32.61 -17.27
C ALA A 104 -4.09 -33.05 -18.01
N PRO A 105 -4.84 -32.11 -18.61
CA PRO A 105 -6.15 -32.42 -19.21
C PRO A 105 -6.11 -33.43 -20.36
N GLY A 106 -4.94 -33.59 -21.01
CA GLY A 106 -4.75 -34.64 -22.02
C GLY A 106 -4.74 -36.07 -21.45
N ARG A 107 -4.58 -36.25 -20.13
CA ARG A 107 -4.60 -37.56 -19.45
C ARG A 107 -5.90 -37.80 -18.69
N TYR A 108 -6.41 -36.78 -18.02
CA TYR A 108 -7.62 -36.86 -17.20
C TYR A 108 -8.33 -35.51 -17.16
N THR A 109 -9.66 -35.56 -17.27
CA THR A 109 -10.56 -34.43 -17.11
C THR A 109 -11.83 -34.89 -16.38
N SER A 110 -12.45 -34.01 -15.61
CA SER A 110 -13.66 -34.30 -14.84
C SER A 110 -14.87 -34.59 -15.74
N ALA A 111 -15.93 -35.15 -15.15
CA ALA A 111 -17.18 -35.46 -15.84
C ALA A 111 -17.74 -34.26 -16.61
N ARG A 112 -18.28 -34.50 -17.81
CA ARG A 112 -18.88 -33.48 -18.67
C ARG A 112 -20.40 -33.55 -18.59
N LEU A 113 -21.05 -32.39 -18.57
CA LEU A 113 -22.49 -32.24 -18.78
C LEU A 113 -22.74 -31.54 -20.11
N SER A 114 -23.60 -32.11 -20.95
CA SER A 114 -24.03 -31.41 -22.16
C SER A 114 -24.87 -30.17 -21.81
N PRO A 115 -24.95 -29.18 -22.71
CA PRO A 115 -25.84 -28.04 -22.53
C PRO A 115 -27.30 -28.41 -22.22
N THR A 116 -27.84 -29.38 -22.96
CA THR A 116 -29.24 -29.81 -22.81
C THR A 116 -29.49 -30.49 -21.47
N GLU A 117 -28.53 -31.30 -20.98
CA GLU A 117 -28.63 -31.91 -19.65
C GLU A 117 -28.54 -30.86 -18.55
N LEU A 118 -27.61 -29.91 -18.67
CA LEU A 118 -27.52 -28.82 -17.69
C LEU A 118 -28.80 -27.99 -17.66
N LYS A 119 -29.33 -27.62 -18.83
CA LYS A 119 -30.61 -26.90 -18.93
C LYS A 119 -31.74 -27.69 -18.25
N GLN A 120 -31.83 -28.98 -18.50
CA GLN A 120 -32.82 -29.84 -17.85
C GLN A 120 -32.68 -29.81 -16.32
N TRP A 121 -31.46 -29.93 -15.78
CA TRP A 121 -31.24 -29.87 -14.33
C TRP A 121 -31.69 -28.54 -13.72
N LEU A 122 -31.44 -27.44 -14.44
CA LEU A 122 -31.86 -26.10 -14.02
C LEU A 122 -33.38 -25.90 -14.13
N ASP A 123 -34.01 -26.41 -15.19
CA ASP A 123 -35.47 -26.37 -15.37
C ASP A 123 -36.20 -27.17 -14.27
N GLU A 124 -35.63 -28.30 -13.86
CA GLU A 124 -36.14 -29.15 -12.76
C GLU A 124 -35.90 -28.55 -11.37
N GLY A 125 -35.13 -27.48 -11.25
CA GLY A 125 -34.77 -26.88 -9.97
C GLY A 125 -33.89 -27.76 -9.10
N ARG A 126 -33.08 -28.64 -9.71
CA ARG A 126 -32.15 -29.51 -8.96
C ARG A 126 -31.13 -28.67 -8.17
N PRO A 127 -30.74 -29.10 -6.96
CA PRO A 127 -29.70 -28.42 -6.20
C PRO A 127 -28.35 -28.62 -6.88
N VAL A 128 -27.88 -27.60 -7.60
CA VAL A 128 -26.59 -27.57 -8.30
C VAL A 128 -25.97 -26.18 -8.16
N THR A 129 -24.65 -26.12 -7.96
CA THR A 129 -23.91 -24.87 -7.98
C THR A 129 -23.18 -24.70 -9.31
N LEU A 130 -23.53 -23.63 -10.03
CA LEU A 130 -22.80 -23.21 -11.20
C LEU A 130 -21.61 -22.36 -10.75
N LEU A 131 -20.38 -22.78 -11.06
CA LEU A 131 -19.16 -22.04 -10.73
C LEU A 131 -18.58 -21.38 -11.99
N ASP A 132 -18.62 -20.05 -12.04
CA ASP A 132 -18.03 -19.27 -13.12
C ASP A 132 -16.52 -19.18 -12.92
N THR A 133 -15.77 -19.82 -13.81
CA THR A 133 -14.29 -19.87 -13.77
C THR A 133 -13.65 -18.71 -14.55
N ARG A 134 -14.47 -17.77 -15.03
CA ARG A 134 -14.02 -16.63 -15.82
C ARG A 134 -13.52 -15.48 -14.94
N ASN A 135 -12.84 -14.53 -15.58
CA ASN A 135 -12.34 -13.36 -14.88
C ASN A 135 -13.50 -12.43 -14.51
N SER A 136 -13.35 -11.62 -13.45
CA SER A 136 -14.38 -10.73 -12.93
C SER A 136 -15.03 -9.84 -13.98
N PHE A 137 -14.27 -9.35 -14.97
CA PHE A 137 -14.81 -8.53 -16.07
C PHE A 137 -15.70 -9.31 -17.04
N GLU A 138 -15.44 -10.60 -17.24
CA GLU A 138 -16.26 -11.46 -18.08
C GLU A 138 -17.61 -11.75 -17.40
N VAL A 139 -17.58 -12.00 -16.08
CA VAL A 139 -18.77 -12.26 -15.26
C VAL A 139 -19.72 -11.05 -15.27
N ARG A 140 -19.16 -9.83 -15.17
CA ARG A 140 -19.95 -8.57 -15.25
C ARG A 140 -20.68 -8.40 -16.58
N THR A 141 -20.16 -8.98 -17.66
CA THR A 141 -20.79 -8.89 -19.00
C THR A 141 -22.04 -9.77 -19.09
N GLY A 142 -22.04 -10.89 -18.36
CA GLY A 142 -23.14 -11.83 -18.28
C GLY A 142 -22.68 -13.15 -17.68
N THR A 143 -23.58 -13.88 -17.03
CA THR A 143 -23.31 -15.19 -16.41
C THR A 143 -24.63 -15.97 -16.23
N PHE A 144 -24.58 -17.22 -15.76
CA PHE A 144 -25.80 -17.96 -15.42
C PHE A 144 -26.46 -17.38 -14.15
N ARG A 145 -27.79 -17.39 -14.11
CA ARG A 145 -28.57 -16.98 -12.93
C ARG A 145 -28.12 -17.82 -11.72
N ASN A 146 -27.90 -17.15 -10.59
CA ASN A 146 -27.42 -17.75 -9.34
C ASN A 146 -26.04 -18.44 -9.42
N ALA A 147 -25.24 -18.20 -10.46
CA ALA A 147 -23.88 -18.71 -10.51
C ALA A 147 -22.98 -18.05 -9.44
N VAL A 148 -22.14 -18.87 -8.82
CA VAL A 148 -21.06 -18.42 -7.95
C VAL A 148 -19.88 -18.00 -8.82
N ALA A 149 -19.43 -16.76 -8.69
CA ALA A 149 -18.21 -16.29 -9.34
C ALA A 149 -17.00 -16.58 -8.46
N ILE A 150 -15.93 -17.14 -9.04
CA ILE A 150 -14.70 -17.41 -8.28
C ILE A 150 -13.98 -16.13 -7.80
N GLY A 151 -14.23 -14.99 -8.45
CA GLY A 151 -13.73 -13.68 -8.01
C GLY A 151 -12.26 -13.41 -8.34
N VAL A 152 -11.77 -13.88 -9.49
CA VAL A 152 -10.37 -13.66 -9.93
C VAL A 152 -10.27 -12.71 -11.12
N ASP A 153 -9.16 -11.98 -11.22
CA ASP A 153 -8.86 -11.15 -12.39
C ASP A 153 -7.94 -11.86 -13.41
N ASP A 154 -7.17 -12.86 -12.96
CA ASP A 154 -6.39 -13.78 -13.81
C ASP A 154 -6.71 -15.24 -13.43
N PHE A 155 -6.85 -16.11 -14.42
CA PHE A 155 -7.15 -17.53 -14.19
C PHE A 155 -6.05 -18.27 -13.41
N ARG A 156 -4.81 -17.77 -13.40
CA ARG A 156 -3.73 -18.30 -12.54
C ARG A 156 -3.98 -18.14 -11.05
N ASP A 157 -4.87 -17.22 -10.67
CA ASP A 157 -5.24 -17.01 -9.27
C ASP A 157 -6.39 -17.92 -8.84
N PHE A 158 -7.01 -18.66 -9.77
CA PHE A 158 -8.06 -19.64 -9.50
C PHE A 158 -7.68 -20.64 -8.38
N PRO A 159 -6.49 -21.26 -8.37
CA PRO A 159 -6.07 -22.16 -7.31
C PRO A 159 -6.11 -21.54 -5.90
N ALA A 160 -5.70 -20.27 -5.78
CA ALA A 160 -5.71 -19.55 -4.52
C ALA A 160 -7.15 -19.18 -4.12
N ALA A 161 -7.97 -18.74 -5.08
CA ALA A 161 -9.36 -18.37 -4.84
C ALA A 161 -10.24 -19.53 -4.39
N VAL A 162 -9.95 -20.77 -4.84
CA VAL A 162 -10.66 -21.98 -4.38
C VAL A 162 -10.57 -22.15 -2.86
N ALA A 163 -9.48 -21.73 -2.21
CA ALA A 163 -9.36 -21.82 -0.76
C ALA A 163 -10.34 -20.90 0.00
N GLY A 164 -10.88 -19.88 -0.66
CA GLY A 164 -11.89 -18.98 -0.11
C GLY A 164 -13.34 -19.42 -0.37
N LEU A 165 -13.55 -20.52 -1.10
CA LEU A 165 -14.90 -21.04 -1.32
C LEU A 165 -15.45 -21.69 -0.04
N PRO A 166 -16.76 -21.54 0.25
CA PRO A 166 -17.38 -22.17 1.40
C PRO A 166 -17.22 -23.71 1.37
N ASP A 167 -16.90 -24.30 2.52
CA ASP A 167 -16.67 -25.75 2.63
C ASP A 167 -17.93 -26.58 2.31
N GLU A 168 -19.11 -25.99 2.46
CA GLU A 168 -20.39 -26.62 2.10
C GLU A 168 -20.43 -26.97 0.60
N LEU A 169 -19.76 -26.18 -0.25
CA LEU A 169 -19.75 -26.42 -1.69
C LEU A 169 -19.06 -27.74 -2.06
N LYS A 170 -18.19 -28.28 -1.19
CA LYS A 170 -17.45 -29.53 -1.44
C LYS A 170 -18.34 -30.77 -1.50
N ARG A 171 -19.54 -30.71 -0.91
CA ARG A 171 -20.46 -31.87 -0.76
C ARG A 171 -21.65 -31.86 -1.71
N GLN A 172 -21.75 -30.87 -2.58
CA GLN A 172 -22.86 -30.67 -3.50
C GLN A 172 -22.38 -30.75 -4.97
N PRO A 173 -23.28 -30.98 -5.93
CA PRO A 173 -22.93 -30.96 -7.35
C PRO A 173 -22.44 -29.57 -7.76
N VAL A 174 -21.22 -29.48 -8.28
CA VAL A 174 -20.62 -28.24 -8.82
C VAL A 174 -20.40 -28.40 -10.31
N VAL A 175 -20.97 -27.50 -11.11
CA VAL A 175 -20.77 -27.45 -12.57
C VAL A 175 -19.94 -26.22 -12.89
N THR A 176 -18.70 -26.44 -13.31
CA THR A 176 -17.81 -25.37 -13.76
C THR A 176 -18.13 -24.97 -15.20
N PHE A 177 -18.04 -23.68 -15.51
CA PHE A 177 -18.19 -23.20 -16.88
C PHE A 177 -17.24 -22.03 -17.19
N CYS A 178 -17.00 -21.81 -18.48
CA CYS A 178 -16.34 -20.63 -19.03
C CYS A 178 -16.82 -20.39 -20.47
N THR A 179 -16.29 -19.38 -21.16
CA THR A 179 -16.72 -19.01 -22.52
C THR A 179 -16.69 -20.19 -23.49
N GLY A 180 -15.56 -20.91 -23.53
CA GLY A 180 -15.33 -21.95 -24.54
C GLY A 180 -14.99 -23.34 -23.99
N GLY A 181 -15.00 -23.57 -22.68
CA GLY A 181 -14.72 -24.86 -22.03
C GLY A 181 -13.26 -25.06 -21.58
N ILE A 182 -12.26 -24.46 -22.25
CA ILE A 182 -10.83 -24.75 -22.01
C ILE A 182 -10.35 -24.54 -20.56
N ARG A 183 -10.92 -23.58 -19.80
CA ARG A 183 -10.53 -23.35 -18.40
C ARG A 183 -11.06 -24.46 -17.49
N CYS A 184 -12.26 -24.96 -17.77
CA CYS A 184 -12.92 -26.02 -17.00
C CYS A 184 -12.14 -27.33 -17.04
N GLU A 185 -11.46 -27.60 -18.14
CA GLU A 185 -10.56 -28.75 -18.32
C GLU A 185 -9.41 -28.78 -17.29
N LYS A 186 -9.03 -27.62 -16.72
CA LYS A 186 -8.06 -27.52 -15.61
C LYS A 186 -8.73 -27.25 -14.26
N ALA A 187 -9.77 -26.42 -14.23
CA ALA A 187 -10.46 -26.02 -13.02
C ALA A 187 -11.19 -27.18 -12.33
N ALA A 188 -11.92 -28.01 -13.08
CA ALA A 188 -12.70 -29.11 -12.51
C ALA A 188 -11.81 -30.19 -11.86
N PRO A 189 -10.74 -30.70 -12.49
CA PRO A 189 -9.82 -31.63 -11.83
C PRO A 189 -9.11 -31.01 -10.62
N PHE A 190 -8.86 -29.69 -10.64
CA PHE A 190 -8.29 -29.01 -9.50
C PHE A 190 -9.27 -28.96 -8.31
N LEU A 191 -10.57 -28.74 -8.54
CA LEU A 191 -11.58 -28.79 -7.48
C LEU A 191 -11.69 -30.20 -6.88
N GLU A 192 -11.67 -31.25 -7.68
CA GLU A 192 -11.64 -32.64 -7.18
C GLU A 192 -10.43 -32.85 -6.25
N ARG A 193 -9.25 -32.39 -6.67
CA ARG A 193 -8.04 -32.44 -5.85
C ARG A 193 -8.15 -31.59 -4.57
N ALA A 194 -8.93 -30.52 -4.59
CA ALA A 194 -9.23 -29.67 -3.43
C ALA A 194 -10.33 -30.25 -2.52
N GLY A 195 -10.85 -31.44 -2.82
CA GLY A 195 -11.78 -32.19 -1.97
C GLY A 195 -13.25 -32.03 -2.32
N PHE A 196 -13.58 -31.53 -3.51
CA PHE A 196 -14.96 -31.51 -4.01
C PHE A 196 -15.34 -32.88 -4.54
N SER A 197 -16.46 -33.44 -4.09
CA SER A 197 -16.83 -34.84 -4.37
C SER A 197 -17.61 -35.05 -5.68
N ASP A 198 -18.32 -34.03 -6.17
CA ASP A 198 -19.23 -34.14 -7.31
C ASP A 198 -19.03 -32.95 -8.26
N VAL A 199 -18.03 -33.04 -9.14
CA VAL A 199 -17.61 -31.95 -10.02
C VAL A 199 -17.87 -32.31 -11.48
N TYR A 200 -18.58 -31.42 -12.16
CA TYR A 200 -18.83 -31.45 -13.59
C TYR A 200 -18.27 -30.21 -14.28
N GLN A 201 -18.12 -30.30 -15.60
CA GLN A 201 -17.87 -29.16 -16.46
C GLN A 201 -18.91 -29.08 -17.57
N LEU A 202 -19.34 -27.86 -17.89
CA LEU A 202 -20.22 -27.61 -19.03
C LEU A 202 -19.46 -27.88 -20.34
N ASP A 203 -19.87 -28.91 -21.06
CA ASP A 203 -19.27 -29.30 -22.32
C ASP A 203 -19.41 -28.18 -23.36
N GLY A 204 -18.30 -27.82 -23.98
CA GLY A 204 -18.23 -26.72 -24.93
C GLY A 204 -18.41 -25.30 -24.37
N GLY A 205 -18.70 -25.13 -23.08
CA GLY A 205 -18.87 -23.84 -22.42
C GLY A 205 -20.10 -23.04 -22.88
N ILE A 206 -20.13 -21.75 -22.52
CA ILE A 206 -21.29 -20.85 -22.76
C ILE A 206 -21.63 -20.76 -24.25
N LEU A 207 -20.64 -20.72 -25.13
CA LEU A 207 -20.90 -20.61 -26.57
C LEU A 207 -21.61 -21.83 -27.17
N LYS A 208 -21.33 -23.05 -26.67
CA LYS A 208 -22.06 -24.26 -27.08
C LYS A 208 -23.45 -24.27 -26.44
N TYR A 209 -23.56 -23.81 -25.20
CA TYR A 209 -24.85 -23.65 -24.53
C TYR A 209 -25.80 -22.74 -25.31
N PHE A 210 -25.33 -21.58 -25.77
CA PHE A 210 -26.11 -20.68 -26.62
C PHE A 210 -26.58 -21.33 -27.92
N GLN A 211 -25.77 -22.20 -28.54
CA GLN A 211 -26.15 -22.89 -29.78
C GLN A 211 -27.26 -23.92 -29.60
N GLU A 212 -27.33 -24.56 -28.43
CA GLU A 212 -28.22 -25.70 -28.18
C GLU A 212 -29.40 -25.35 -27.28
N CYS A 213 -29.30 -24.27 -26.52
CA CYS A 213 -30.22 -23.91 -25.43
C CYS A 213 -30.58 -22.41 -25.37
N ASP A 214 -30.17 -21.62 -26.37
CA ASP A 214 -30.35 -20.16 -26.40
C ASP A 214 -29.82 -19.49 -25.11
N ASP A 215 -30.56 -18.54 -24.54
CA ASP A 215 -30.21 -17.84 -23.29
C ASP A 215 -30.87 -18.44 -22.03
N ALA A 216 -31.39 -19.67 -22.11
CA ALA A 216 -32.02 -20.30 -20.96
C ALA A 216 -31.11 -20.25 -19.72
N HIS A 217 -31.63 -19.74 -18.60
CA HIS A 217 -30.88 -19.54 -17.35
C HIS A 217 -29.66 -18.61 -17.41
N TYR A 218 -29.36 -17.98 -18.54
CA TYR A 218 -28.28 -17.03 -18.69
C TYR A 218 -28.80 -15.59 -18.59
N GLN A 219 -27.98 -14.67 -18.08
CA GLN A 219 -28.28 -13.24 -18.04
C GLN A 219 -27.12 -12.44 -18.63
N GLY A 220 -27.43 -11.46 -19.48
CA GLY A 220 -26.43 -10.63 -20.14
C GLY A 220 -25.86 -11.25 -21.41
N LYS A 221 -24.58 -10.95 -21.71
CA LYS A 221 -23.89 -11.36 -22.95
C LYS A 221 -22.62 -12.15 -22.62
N CYS A 222 -22.19 -13.01 -23.54
CA CYS A 222 -20.97 -13.80 -23.36
C CYS A 222 -19.73 -13.04 -23.84
N PHE A 223 -18.84 -12.66 -22.93
CA PHE A 223 -17.59 -11.98 -23.27
C PHE A 223 -16.68 -12.83 -24.18
N VAL A 224 -16.10 -12.20 -25.21
CA VAL A 224 -15.14 -12.80 -26.14
C VAL A 224 -13.88 -11.95 -26.28
N PHE A 225 -12.74 -12.62 -26.44
CA PHE A 225 -11.40 -12.00 -26.40
C PHE A 225 -10.97 -11.39 -27.76
N ASP A 226 -11.86 -10.61 -28.37
CA ASP A 226 -11.61 -9.93 -29.64
C ASP A 226 -12.43 -8.63 -29.75
N LYS A 227 -12.35 -7.93 -30.88
CA LYS A 227 -13.01 -6.61 -31.05
C LYS A 227 -14.54 -6.63 -30.90
N ARG A 228 -15.19 -7.80 -30.95
CA ARG A 228 -16.63 -7.94 -30.75
C ARG A 228 -17.05 -7.74 -29.29
N VAL A 229 -16.10 -7.89 -28.36
CA VAL A 229 -16.24 -7.74 -26.89
C VAL A 229 -17.18 -8.75 -26.24
N ALA A 230 -18.41 -8.90 -26.74
CA ALA A 230 -19.36 -9.92 -26.29
C ALA A 230 -20.29 -10.37 -27.43
N LEU A 231 -20.85 -11.57 -27.26
CA LEU A 231 -21.86 -12.16 -28.13
C LEU A 231 -23.19 -12.34 -27.39
N ASP A 232 -24.30 -12.15 -28.11
CA ASP A 232 -25.63 -12.52 -27.62
C ASP A 232 -25.89 -14.04 -27.74
N ALA A 233 -27.07 -14.48 -27.31
CA ALA A 233 -27.50 -15.89 -27.36
C ALA A 233 -27.53 -16.47 -28.78
N ASN A 234 -27.74 -15.61 -29.79
CA ASN A 234 -27.71 -15.98 -31.20
C ASN A 234 -26.30 -15.93 -31.80
N LEU A 235 -25.27 -15.72 -30.98
CA LEU A 235 -23.87 -15.54 -31.37
C LEU A 235 -23.61 -14.33 -32.28
N ASN A 236 -24.47 -13.31 -32.21
CA ASN A 236 -24.26 -12.03 -32.90
C ASN A 236 -23.37 -11.10 -32.07
N GLU A 237 -22.61 -10.26 -32.77
CA GLU A 237 -21.79 -9.20 -32.17
C GLU A 237 -22.68 -8.18 -31.44
N SER A 238 -22.23 -7.78 -30.25
CA SER A 238 -22.93 -6.79 -29.43
C SER A 238 -22.37 -5.37 -29.62
N ASP A 239 -23.15 -4.34 -29.26
CA ASP A 239 -22.70 -2.94 -29.26
C ASP A 239 -21.76 -2.57 -28.10
N LEU A 240 -21.25 -3.56 -27.36
CA LEU A 240 -20.35 -3.33 -26.24
C LEU A 240 -18.95 -2.95 -26.73
N LYS A 241 -18.34 -1.96 -26.07
CA LYS A 241 -16.92 -1.61 -26.29
C LYS A 241 -16.07 -1.98 -25.08
N LEU A 242 -14.83 -2.40 -25.31
CA LEU A 242 -13.91 -2.68 -24.22
C LEU A 242 -13.27 -1.38 -23.72
N CYS A 243 -13.36 -1.11 -22.41
CA CYS A 243 -12.52 -0.09 -21.79
C CYS A 243 -11.06 -0.58 -21.76
N PHE A 244 -10.14 0.11 -22.45
CA PHE A 244 -8.73 -0.27 -22.44
C PHE A 244 -8.03 -0.08 -21.09
N ASN A 245 -8.59 0.73 -20.18
CA ASN A 245 -8.00 0.96 -18.86
C ASN A 245 -8.37 -0.14 -17.85
N CYS A 246 -9.65 -0.52 -17.76
CA CYS A 246 -10.12 -1.49 -16.76
C CYS A 246 -10.74 -2.78 -17.32
N GLN A 247 -10.71 -2.96 -18.64
CA GLN A 247 -11.25 -4.14 -19.36
C GLN A 247 -12.75 -4.37 -19.17
N ALA A 248 -13.50 -3.42 -18.62
CA ALA A 248 -14.95 -3.50 -18.57
C ALA A 248 -15.57 -3.44 -19.97
N ALA A 249 -16.58 -4.26 -20.23
CA ALA A 249 -17.42 -4.14 -21.40
C ALA A 249 -18.44 -3.01 -21.16
N LEU A 250 -18.40 -1.99 -22.00
CA LEU A 250 -19.14 -0.73 -21.86
C LEU A 250 -20.40 -0.76 -22.69
N SER A 251 -21.54 -0.56 -22.05
CA SER A 251 -22.83 -0.32 -22.73
C SER A 251 -22.81 0.97 -23.56
N LEU A 252 -23.84 1.21 -24.36
CA LEU A 252 -23.99 2.49 -25.07
C LEU A 252 -24.14 3.66 -24.08
N ASP A 253 -24.82 3.45 -22.96
CA ASP A 253 -24.95 4.44 -21.88
C ASP A 253 -23.59 4.70 -21.21
N ASP A 254 -22.80 3.66 -20.96
CA ASP A 254 -21.44 3.81 -20.44
C ASP A 254 -20.54 4.59 -21.39
N GLN A 255 -20.71 4.38 -22.70
CA GLN A 255 -19.98 5.09 -23.75
C GLN A 255 -20.43 6.55 -23.91
N ALA A 256 -21.67 6.88 -23.53
CA ALA A 256 -22.21 8.23 -23.55
C ALA A 256 -21.93 9.04 -22.27
N ALA A 257 -21.48 8.37 -21.20
CA ALA A 257 -21.22 9.00 -19.92
C ALA A 257 -20.05 10.01 -19.99
N VAL A 258 -20.16 11.11 -19.24
CA VAL A 258 -19.12 12.17 -19.21
C VAL A 258 -17.76 11.68 -18.66
N THR A 259 -17.79 10.59 -17.89
CA THR A 259 -16.62 9.95 -17.29
C THR A 259 -15.93 8.97 -18.26
N TYR A 260 -16.54 8.69 -19.41
CA TYR A 260 -15.92 7.93 -20.48
C TYR A 260 -15.05 8.81 -21.35
N VAL A 261 -13.75 8.49 -21.34
CA VAL A 261 -12.77 9.09 -22.24
C VAL A 261 -12.02 7.92 -22.87
N GLU A 262 -12.16 7.75 -24.18
CA GLU A 262 -11.58 6.62 -24.91
C GLU A 262 -10.08 6.48 -24.61
N GLY A 263 -9.68 5.27 -24.19
CA GLY A 263 -8.30 4.97 -23.80
C GLY A 263 -7.85 5.50 -22.43
N LYS A 264 -8.66 6.30 -21.71
CA LYS A 264 -8.31 6.86 -20.39
C LYS A 264 -9.19 6.34 -19.25
N SER A 265 -10.52 6.45 -19.36
CA SER A 265 -11.44 6.11 -18.27
C SER A 265 -12.82 5.71 -18.79
N CYS A 266 -13.61 5.07 -17.93
CA CYS A 266 -15.03 4.77 -18.12
C CYS A 266 -15.77 4.93 -16.79
N PRO A 267 -17.12 4.88 -16.74
CA PRO A 267 -17.88 5.03 -15.49
C PRO A 267 -17.43 4.11 -14.37
N HIS A 268 -17.01 2.90 -14.71
CA HIS A 268 -16.55 1.88 -13.76
C HIS A 268 -15.16 2.16 -13.15
N CYS A 269 -14.25 2.82 -13.89
CA CYS A 269 -12.87 3.06 -13.45
C CYS A 269 -12.51 4.54 -13.28
N PHE A 270 -13.40 5.44 -13.63
CA PHE A 270 -13.23 6.86 -13.34
C PHE A 270 -13.13 7.07 -11.83
N ARG A 271 -12.20 7.94 -11.44
CA ARG A 271 -12.01 8.40 -10.08
C ARG A 271 -11.85 9.90 -10.13
N SER A 272 -12.59 10.62 -9.28
CA SER A 272 -12.40 12.06 -9.11
C SER A 272 -11.06 12.31 -8.41
N GLU A 273 -10.51 13.52 -8.53
CA GLU A 273 -9.29 13.91 -7.81
C GLU A 273 -9.46 13.71 -6.30
N ALA A 274 -10.62 14.05 -5.73
CA ALA A 274 -10.93 13.84 -4.32
C ALA A 274 -10.94 12.35 -3.93
N THR A 275 -11.54 11.49 -4.77
CA THR A 275 -11.57 10.04 -4.53
C THR A 275 -10.17 9.45 -4.63
N SER A 276 -9.41 9.79 -5.67
CA SER A 276 -8.03 9.33 -5.84
C SER A 276 -7.12 9.81 -4.70
N TYR A 277 -7.33 11.02 -4.21
CA TYR A 277 -6.60 11.56 -3.07
C TYR A 277 -6.94 10.82 -1.78
N ALA A 278 -8.22 10.56 -1.50
CA ALA A 278 -8.63 9.76 -0.35
C ALA A 278 -8.09 8.32 -0.40
N GLU A 279 -8.13 7.67 -1.57
CA GLU A 279 -7.54 6.34 -1.79
C GLU A 279 -6.01 6.35 -1.63
N LEU A 280 -5.33 7.43 -2.03
CA LEU A 280 -3.89 7.62 -1.78
C LEU A 280 -3.60 7.69 -0.28
N LEU A 281 -4.28 8.57 0.46
CA LEU A 281 -4.09 8.72 1.90
C LEU A 281 -4.41 7.42 2.65
N HIS A 282 -5.47 6.72 2.26
CA HIS A 282 -5.83 5.43 2.84
C HIS A 282 -4.73 4.38 2.63
N ARG A 283 -4.19 4.26 1.40
CA ARG A 283 -3.05 3.36 1.13
C ARG A 283 -1.81 3.73 1.94
N ARG A 284 -1.54 5.04 2.14
CA ARG A 284 -0.43 5.48 3.01
C ARG A 284 -0.67 5.08 4.46
N GLN A 285 -1.90 5.22 4.95
CA GLN A 285 -2.25 4.84 6.31
C GLN A 285 -2.07 3.33 6.54
N LEU A 286 -2.46 2.51 5.57
CA LEU A 286 -2.22 1.06 5.61
C LEU A 286 -0.71 0.75 5.61
N ALA A 287 0.06 1.38 4.72
CA ALA A 287 1.51 1.19 4.67
C ALA A 287 2.23 1.59 5.98
N ILE A 288 1.75 2.63 6.66
CA ILE A 288 2.22 3.00 8.00
C ILE A 288 1.91 1.89 9.01
N ARG A 289 0.67 1.40 9.02
CA ARG A 289 0.26 0.32 9.93
C ARG A 289 1.10 -0.93 9.73
N ASP A 290 1.33 -1.32 8.48
CA ASP A 290 2.18 -2.46 8.11
C ASP A 290 3.64 -2.22 8.52
N ALA A 291 4.15 -0.99 8.37
CA ALA A 291 5.49 -0.64 8.83
C ALA A 291 5.62 -0.61 10.36
N MET A 292 4.52 -0.45 11.10
CA MET A 292 4.48 -0.36 12.56
C MET A 292 4.03 -1.66 13.25
N THR A 293 3.64 -2.70 12.51
CA THR A 293 3.08 -3.93 13.07
C THR A 293 3.80 -5.19 12.56
N PRO A 294 4.63 -5.85 13.40
CA PRO A 294 5.06 -5.40 14.72
C PRO A 294 5.94 -4.14 14.65
N LEU A 295 6.15 -3.47 15.78
CA LEU A 295 7.02 -2.29 15.83
C LEU A 295 8.40 -2.61 15.22
N PRO A 296 8.97 -1.74 14.37
CA PRO A 296 10.22 -2.02 13.65
C PRO A 296 11.41 -2.49 14.48
N GLY A 297 11.47 -2.01 15.72
CA GLY A 297 12.52 -2.31 16.69
C GLY A 297 12.12 -3.31 17.77
N SER A 298 10.88 -3.82 17.81
CA SER A 298 10.49 -4.80 18.85
C SER A 298 11.12 -6.17 18.64
N VAL A 299 11.39 -6.55 17.39
CA VAL A 299 12.11 -7.78 17.03
C VAL A 299 13.63 -7.53 17.11
N PRO A 300 14.40 -8.36 17.86
CA PRO A 300 15.85 -8.22 17.98
C PRO A 300 16.56 -8.15 16.63
N TYR A 301 17.46 -7.17 16.46
CA TYR A 301 18.22 -7.01 15.21
C TYR A 301 19.63 -6.44 15.46
N ASP A 302 20.51 -6.63 14.48
CA ASP A 302 21.84 -6.02 14.52
C ASP A 302 21.77 -4.54 14.17
N ASN A 303 21.94 -3.69 15.18
CA ASN A 303 21.97 -2.24 15.00
C ASN A 303 23.42 -1.78 14.77
N VAL A 304 23.65 -1.00 13.71
CA VAL A 304 24.97 -0.47 13.39
C VAL A 304 24.90 1.05 13.39
N ARG A 305 25.56 1.67 14.37
CA ARG A 305 25.58 3.12 14.55
C ARG A 305 26.88 3.71 14.02
N PRO A 306 26.83 4.61 13.03
CA PRO A 306 28.02 5.29 12.56
C PRO A 306 28.45 6.39 13.52
N LEU A 307 29.74 6.43 13.83
CA LEU A 307 30.39 7.44 14.65
C LEU A 307 31.44 8.13 13.76
N SER A 308 31.25 9.42 13.48
CA SER A 308 32.16 10.19 12.64
C SER A 308 33.09 11.01 13.51
N VAL A 309 34.40 10.94 13.26
CA VAL A 309 35.40 11.67 14.03
C VAL A 309 35.40 13.14 13.61
N PRO A 310 35.03 14.08 14.50
CA PRO A 310 35.04 15.50 14.18
C PRO A 310 36.47 16.04 14.10
N LEU A 311 36.66 17.14 13.37
CA LEU A 311 37.98 17.79 13.23
C LEU A 311 38.62 18.15 14.58
N ARG A 312 37.82 18.57 15.56
CA ARG A 312 38.28 18.92 16.92
C ARG A 312 38.89 17.75 17.71
N LEU A 313 38.68 16.52 17.26
CA LEU A 313 39.20 15.29 17.88
C LEU A 313 40.20 14.58 16.93
N ASP A 314 40.78 15.27 15.95
CA ASP A 314 41.85 14.71 15.14
C ASP A 314 43.07 14.36 16.00
N GLY A 315 43.60 13.15 15.84
CA GLY A 315 44.73 12.65 16.62
C GLY A 315 44.36 12.23 18.05
N ALA A 316 43.10 12.32 18.47
CA ALA A 316 42.65 11.79 19.75
C ALA A 316 42.73 10.26 19.75
N GLU A 317 43.02 9.68 20.92
CA GLU A 317 42.92 8.24 21.12
C GLU A 317 41.44 7.79 21.09
N LEU A 318 41.18 6.54 20.66
CA LEU A 318 39.83 5.99 20.47
C LEU A 318 38.90 6.20 21.68
N LEU A 319 39.33 5.87 22.90
CA LEU A 319 38.47 6.00 24.08
C LEU A 319 38.27 7.46 24.46
N ASP A 320 39.29 8.31 24.32
CA ASP A 320 39.15 9.75 24.56
C ASP A 320 38.19 10.41 23.56
N PHE A 321 38.24 9.98 22.30
CA PHE A 321 37.26 10.36 21.28
C PHE A 321 35.83 9.94 21.67
N LEU A 322 35.65 8.70 22.14
CA LEU A 322 34.35 8.17 22.53
C LEU A 322 33.79 8.87 23.78
N ASP A 323 34.62 9.12 24.79
CA ASP A 323 34.24 9.84 26.01
C ASP A 323 33.83 11.29 25.69
N ALA A 324 34.57 11.97 24.80
CA ALA A 324 34.27 13.34 24.39
C ALA A 324 33.00 13.46 23.52
N MET A 325 32.59 12.39 22.83
CA MET A 325 31.37 12.36 22.00
C MET A 325 30.15 11.80 22.73
N HIS A 326 30.36 10.94 23.73
CA HIS A 326 29.32 10.22 24.44
C HIS A 326 29.50 10.31 25.96
N THR A 327 29.52 11.54 26.47
CA THR A 327 29.74 11.89 27.89
C THR A 327 28.78 11.22 28.90
N HIS A 328 27.68 10.63 28.42
CA HIS A 328 26.68 9.94 29.22
C HIS A 328 26.92 8.43 29.33
N LEU A 329 27.90 7.89 28.59
CA LEU A 329 28.28 6.48 28.63
C LEU A 329 29.62 6.34 29.36
N PRO A 330 29.75 5.37 30.28
CA PRO A 330 30.99 5.16 31.01
C PRO A 330 32.07 4.56 30.10
N ARG A 331 33.32 4.98 30.29
CA ARG A 331 34.50 4.52 29.55
C ARG A 331 34.63 2.99 29.54
N ASP A 332 34.30 2.33 30.66
CA ASP A 332 34.32 0.87 30.78
C ASP A 332 33.40 0.18 29.76
N GLY A 333 32.27 0.80 29.42
CA GLY A 333 31.37 0.30 28.39
C GLY A 333 32.02 0.29 27.01
N TRP A 334 32.86 1.29 26.70
CA TRP A 334 33.61 1.36 25.45
C TRP A 334 34.76 0.36 25.39
N ILE A 335 35.44 0.13 26.51
CA ILE A 335 36.48 -0.90 26.64
C ILE A 335 35.87 -2.28 26.34
N GLU A 336 34.72 -2.58 26.95
CA GLU A 336 34.02 -3.84 26.72
C GLU A 336 33.55 -3.97 25.27
N ALA A 337 33.06 -2.88 24.65
CA ALA A 337 32.69 -2.87 23.25
C ALA A 337 33.90 -3.18 22.33
N CYS A 338 35.09 -2.66 22.64
CA CYS A 338 36.33 -3.03 21.93
C CYS A 338 36.65 -4.51 22.11
N ARG A 339 36.60 -5.02 23.36
CA ARG A 339 36.91 -6.41 23.69
C ARG A 339 36.03 -7.40 22.93
N GLN A 340 34.75 -7.06 22.76
CA GLN A 340 33.80 -7.87 22.02
C GLN A 340 33.80 -7.63 20.50
N GLY A 341 34.71 -6.81 19.98
CA GLY A 341 34.79 -6.52 18.54
C GLY A 341 33.58 -5.73 17.99
N ARG A 342 32.88 -5.00 18.84
CA ARG A 342 31.69 -4.20 18.46
C ARG A 342 32.04 -2.89 17.79
N LEU A 343 33.26 -2.40 17.95
CA LEU A 343 33.77 -1.22 17.25
C LEU A 343 34.57 -1.66 16.04
N VAL A 344 34.17 -1.19 14.86
CA VAL A 344 34.76 -1.58 13.58
C VAL A 344 35.07 -0.35 12.73
N CYS A 345 36.29 -0.26 12.20
CA CYS A 345 36.68 0.76 11.22
C CYS A 345 37.21 0.07 9.96
N ARG A 346 36.70 0.43 8.78
CA ARG A 346 37.10 -0.16 7.48
C ARG A 346 37.05 -1.70 7.44
N GLY A 347 36.14 -2.31 8.21
CA GLY A 347 35.98 -3.76 8.28
C GLY A 347 36.79 -4.46 9.37
N GLU A 348 37.72 -3.75 10.02
CA GLU A 348 38.58 -4.29 11.07
C GLU A 348 38.14 -3.85 12.47
N THR A 349 38.29 -4.72 13.46
CA THR A 349 37.99 -4.40 14.86
C THR A 349 39.00 -3.41 15.41
N VAL A 350 38.50 -2.46 16.20
CA VAL A 350 39.31 -1.36 16.73
C VAL A 350 39.61 -1.60 18.21
N ARG A 351 40.85 -1.34 18.62
CA ARG A 351 41.32 -1.55 20.01
C ARG A 351 41.67 -0.22 20.67
N PRO A 352 41.62 -0.14 22.00
CA PRO A 352 42.19 0.99 22.74
C PRO A 352 43.65 1.24 22.36
N GLY A 353 44.06 2.51 22.41
CA GLY A 353 45.37 3.00 22.00
C GLY A 353 45.45 3.43 20.53
N ARG A 354 44.39 3.22 19.73
CA ARG A 354 44.37 3.65 18.33
C ARG A 354 44.11 5.16 18.23
N MET A 355 44.92 5.84 17.43
CA MET A 355 44.70 7.24 17.09
C MET A 355 43.64 7.39 16.00
N MET A 356 42.66 8.26 16.24
CA MET A 356 41.56 8.55 15.34
C MET A 356 41.92 9.72 14.41
N ARG A 357 41.40 9.72 13.18
CA ARG A 357 41.61 10.81 12.22
C ARG A 357 40.31 11.50 11.87
N ALA A 358 40.34 12.83 11.71
CA ALA A 358 39.17 13.60 11.30
C ALA A 358 38.53 13.04 10.03
N GLY A 359 37.20 12.96 10.01
CA GLY A 359 36.42 12.40 8.91
C GLY A 359 36.42 10.86 8.85
N GLU A 360 37.21 10.18 9.68
CA GLU A 360 37.13 8.73 9.81
C GLU A 360 35.77 8.30 10.36
N ARG A 361 35.27 7.16 9.88
CA ARG A 361 33.96 6.61 10.25
C ARG A 361 34.13 5.27 10.94
N LEU A 362 33.82 5.26 12.23
CA LEU A 362 33.72 4.07 13.06
C LEU A 362 32.29 3.54 13.04
N LEU A 363 32.11 2.23 13.07
CA LEU A 363 30.82 1.56 13.18
C LEU A 363 30.72 0.89 14.55
N HIS A 364 29.73 1.28 15.33
CA HIS A 364 29.39 0.62 16.59
C HIS A 364 28.26 -0.38 16.34
N LYS A 365 28.61 -1.67 16.39
CA LYS A 365 27.71 -2.81 16.26
C LYS A 365 27.07 -3.15 17.61
N LEU A 366 25.75 -3.15 17.64
CA LEU A 366 24.93 -3.47 18.79
C LEU A 366 24.05 -4.68 18.39
N PRO A 367 24.57 -5.91 18.58
CA PRO A 367 23.86 -7.11 18.17
C PRO A 367 22.62 -7.34 19.04
N ALA A 368 21.61 -8.00 18.46
CA ALA A 368 20.35 -8.34 19.14
C ALA A 368 19.68 -7.15 19.88
N THR A 369 19.76 -5.96 19.28
CA THR A 369 19.09 -4.76 19.81
C THR A 369 17.58 -4.95 19.71
N SER A 370 16.89 -4.83 20.83
CA SER A 370 15.44 -4.62 20.89
C SER A 370 15.18 -3.20 21.44
N GLU A 371 14.24 -2.51 20.82
CA GLU A 371 13.87 -1.14 21.15
C GLU A 371 12.58 -1.14 21.99
N PRO A 372 12.45 -0.23 22.96
CA PRO A 372 11.22 -0.09 23.72
C PRO A 372 10.04 0.28 22.82
N ASP A 373 8.85 -0.06 23.31
CA ASP A 373 7.60 0.29 22.65
C ASP A 373 7.41 1.81 22.54
N VAL A 374 6.68 2.19 21.49
CA VAL A 374 6.31 3.57 21.15
C VAL A 374 4.86 3.59 20.68
N ALA A 375 4.23 4.76 20.73
CA ALA A 375 2.92 4.95 20.13
C ALA A 375 2.99 4.76 18.61
N SER A 376 2.02 4.05 18.05
CA SER A 376 2.05 3.55 16.67
C SER A 376 1.01 4.15 15.72
N ASP A 377 0.08 4.93 16.25
CA ASP A 377 -1.05 5.60 15.61
C ASP A 377 -0.66 6.87 14.83
N ILE A 378 0.39 6.76 14.00
CA ILE A 378 0.80 7.82 13.08
C ILE A 378 -0.30 8.00 12.01
N SER A 379 -0.78 9.22 11.83
CA SER A 379 -1.81 9.52 10.81
C SER A 379 -1.29 10.50 9.75
N ILE A 380 -1.54 10.23 8.47
CA ILE A 380 -1.27 11.21 7.40
C ILE A 380 -2.42 12.22 7.35
N LEU A 381 -2.10 13.50 7.51
CA LEU A 381 -3.06 14.60 7.45
C LEU A 381 -3.15 15.19 6.04
N HIS A 382 -2.02 15.24 5.33
CA HIS A 382 -1.94 15.76 3.97
C HIS A 382 -0.73 15.19 3.23
N GLU A 383 -0.85 14.96 1.93
CA GLU A 383 0.27 14.63 1.03
C GLU A 383 0.09 15.36 -0.31
N ASP A 384 1.17 15.93 -0.84
CA ASP A 384 1.22 16.38 -2.23
C ASP A 384 2.59 16.08 -2.86
N GLU A 385 2.93 16.74 -3.97
CA GLU A 385 4.21 16.56 -4.65
C GLU A 385 5.41 17.02 -3.81
N ALA A 386 5.22 17.99 -2.91
CA ALA A 386 6.30 18.61 -2.14
C ALA A 386 6.38 18.11 -0.70
N ILE A 387 5.25 17.98 -0.02
CA ILE A 387 5.22 17.76 1.43
C ILE A 387 4.35 16.57 1.84
N VAL A 388 4.65 16.10 3.05
CA VAL A 388 3.82 15.16 3.81
C VAL A 388 3.60 15.78 5.18
N VAL A 389 2.35 15.91 5.60
CA VAL A 389 1.98 16.41 6.91
C VAL A 389 1.39 15.25 7.70
N VAL A 390 1.88 15.03 8.92
CA VAL A 390 1.50 13.91 9.75
C VAL A 390 1.08 14.35 11.14
N HIS A 391 0.13 13.64 11.72
CA HIS A 391 -0.07 13.63 13.16
C HIS A 391 0.91 12.62 13.76
N LYS A 392 1.85 13.10 14.56
CA LYS A 392 2.76 12.28 15.34
C LYS A 392 2.11 11.96 16.70
N PRO A 393 1.91 10.68 17.03
CA PRO A 393 1.47 10.32 18.38
C PRO A 393 2.62 10.46 19.38
N ALA A 394 2.34 10.25 20.66
CA ALA A 394 3.34 10.25 21.71
C ALA A 394 3.11 9.09 22.69
N PRO A 395 4.18 8.43 23.18
CA PRO A 395 5.59 8.71 22.93
C PRO A 395 6.08 8.15 21.59
N LEU A 396 6.71 8.96 20.74
CA LEU A 396 7.35 8.53 19.48
C LEU A 396 8.51 9.49 19.12
N PRO A 397 9.77 9.02 19.13
CA PRO A 397 10.91 9.83 18.72
C PRO A 397 10.88 10.20 17.23
N MET A 398 11.34 11.41 16.92
CA MET A 398 11.41 11.90 15.54
C MET A 398 12.46 11.17 14.68
N HIS A 399 13.64 10.90 15.24
CA HIS A 399 14.81 10.37 14.56
C HIS A 399 15.61 9.46 15.51
N PRO A 400 16.55 8.64 15.02
CA PRO A 400 17.38 7.79 15.86
C PRO A 400 18.05 8.56 17.00
N CYS A 401 17.76 8.19 18.24
CA CYS A 401 18.31 8.82 19.43
C CYS A 401 18.28 7.87 20.62
N GLY A 402 19.33 7.87 21.44
CA GLY A 402 19.41 7.05 22.65
C GLY A 402 19.14 5.56 22.37
N ARG A 403 18.08 5.01 22.97
CA ARG A 403 17.65 3.61 22.82
C ARG A 403 16.80 3.33 21.56
N TYR A 404 16.43 4.36 20.81
CA TYR A 404 15.58 4.26 19.63
C TYR A 404 16.37 4.45 18.34
N ASN A 405 16.07 3.65 17.33
CA ASN A 405 16.67 3.70 16.01
C ASN A 405 15.63 3.43 14.91
N ARG A 406 14.91 2.30 14.98
CA ARG A 406 13.83 1.95 14.04
C ARG A 406 12.45 2.36 14.53
N ASN A 407 12.22 2.41 15.85
CA ASN A 407 10.99 2.92 16.46
C ASN A 407 10.99 4.45 16.45
N THR A 408 11.09 5.05 15.27
CA THR A 408 11.15 6.50 15.07
C THR A 408 10.32 6.92 13.86
N LEU A 409 9.72 8.11 13.92
CA LEU A 409 8.88 8.62 12.83
C LEU A 409 9.63 8.68 11.49
N SER A 410 10.89 9.13 11.50
CA SER A 410 11.72 9.18 10.28
C SER A 410 11.93 7.81 9.65
N TYR A 411 12.20 6.77 10.45
CA TYR A 411 12.40 5.41 9.92
C TYR A 411 11.14 4.88 9.24
N VAL A 412 9.97 5.09 9.86
CA VAL A 412 8.67 4.66 9.33
C VAL A 412 8.37 5.37 8.01
N LEU A 413 8.50 6.70 7.97
CA LEU A 413 8.26 7.45 6.75
C LEU A 413 9.27 7.14 5.64
N GLU A 414 10.55 6.89 5.96
CA GLU A 414 11.53 6.43 4.97
C GLU A 414 11.13 5.08 4.34
N LYS A 415 10.55 4.15 5.12
CA LYS A 415 10.03 2.89 4.59
C LYS A 415 8.80 3.09 3.72
N VAL A 416 7.82 3.85 4.19
CA VAL A 416 6.54 4.05 3.49
C VAL A 416 6.71 4.80 2.17
N TYR A 417 7.69 5.71 2.10
CA TYR A 417 7.92 6.57 0.93
C TYR A 417 9.11 6.13 0.06
N ALA A 418 9.73 4.97 0.33
CA ALA A 418 10.86 4.49 -0.45
C ALA A 418 10.56 4.45 -1.97
N PRO A 419 11.51 4.84 -2.85
CA PRO A 419 12.90 5.25 -2.55
C PRO A 419 13.06 6.72 -2.12
N CYS A 420 11.97 7.50 -2.06
CA CYS A 420 12.01 8.86 -1.53
C CYS A 420 12.35 8.83 -0.04
N ARG A 421 13.11 9.82 0.42
CA ARG A 421 13.46 10.00 1.84
C ARG A 421 12.91 11.33 2.33
N PRO A 422 11.69 11.34 2.90
CA PRO A 422 11.11 12.53 3.49
C PRO A 422 12.03 13.10 4.58
N ARG A 423 12.17 14.43 4.63
CA ARG A 423 13.02 15.14 5.59
C ARG A 423 12.15 15.99 6.50
N PRO A 424 12.31 15.90 7.83
CA PRO A 424 11.54 16.76 8.73
C PRO A 424 11.88 18.23 8.47
N ALA A 425 10.85 19.06 8.31
CA ALA A 425 11.00 20.51 8.25
C ALA A 425 11.27 21.10 9.65
N HIS A 426 10.72 20.47 10.67
CA HIS A 426 10.93 20.77 12.08
C HIS A 426 10.80 19.48 12.91
N ARG A 427 11.02 19.57 14.22
CA ARG A 427 10.98 18.44 15.15
C ARG A 427 10.06 18.73 16.33
N LEU A 428 9.42 17.69 16.82
CA LEU A 428 8.80 17.64 18.14
C LEU A 428 9.63 16.77 19.08
N ASP A 429 9.46 16.95 20.38
CA ASP A 429 10.00 16.03 21.37
C ASP A 429 9.27 14.68 21.31
N ALA A 430 9.89 13.64 21.86
CA ALA A 430 9.34 12.28 21.76
C ALA A 430 7.93 12.19 22.39
N ASP A 431 7.74 12.84 23.54
CA ASP A 431 6.51 12.79 24.33
C ASP A 431 5.49 13.87 23.92
N THR A 432 5.84 14.76 22.98
CA THR A 432 4.89 15.76 22.43
C THR A 432 4.18 15.18 21.21
N SER A 433 2.84 15.17 21.22
CA SER A 433 2.04 14.74 20.07
C SER A 433 1.70 15.93 19.16
N GLY A 434 1.22 15.66 17.95
CA GLY A 434 0.64 16.67 17.06
C GLY A 434 1.30 16.79 15.69
N VAL A 435 1.10 17.94 15.05
CA VAL A 435 1.41 18.14 13.63
C VAL A 435 2.91 18.21 13.36
N VAL A 436 3.36 17.49 12.35
CA VAL A 436 4.74 17.51 11.85
C VAL A 436 4.76 17.57 10.33
N VAL A 437 5.59 18.46 9.79
CA VAL A 437 5.76 18.62 8.34
C VAL A 437 7.06 17.96 7.88
N PHE A 438 6.98 17.17 6.82
CA PHE A 438 8.11 16.58 6.10
C PHE A 438 8.15 17.08 4.65
N SER A 439 9.35 17.39 4.17
CA SER A 439 9.63 17.66 2.76
C SER A 439 10.02 16.39 2.02
N LYS A 440 9.38 16.08 0.88
CA LYS A 440 9.64 14.85 0.10
C LYS A 440 11.03 14.84 -0.55
N THR A 441 11.59 16.02 -0.84
CA THR A 441 12.93 16.16 -1.46
C THR A 441 13.84 17.12 -0.71
N ARG A 442 15.15 17.06 -1.00
CA ARG A 442 16.14 18.00 -0.46
C ARG A 442 15.91 19.43 -0.97
N GLU A 443 15.42 19.57 -2.20
CA GLU A 443 15.14 20.89 -2.77
C GLU A 443 13.99 21.59 -2.04
N ILE A 444 12.90 20.86 -1.77
CA ILE A 444 11.77 21.39 -1.00
C ILE A 444 12.19 21.72 0.43
N ALA A 445 13.02 20.88 1.06
CA ALA A 445 13.54 21.16 2.41
C ALA A 445 14.27 22.51 2.48
N ARG A 446 15.04 22.89 1.45
CA ARG A 446 15.73 24.20 1.39
C ARG A 446 14.78 25.40 1.27
N LYS A 447 13.52 25.19 0.84
CA LYS A 447 12.50 26.25 0.75
C LYS A 447 11.69 26.39 2.05
N ILE A 448 11.45 25.29 2.75
CA ILE A 448 10.65 25.28 3.98
C ILE A 448 11.48 25.58 5.23
N GLN A 449 12.64 24.93 5.40
CA GLN A 449 13.42 25.03 6.65
C GLN A 449 13.79 26.48 7.03
N PRO A 450 14.17 27.38 6.09
CA PRO A 450 14.43 28.77 6.44
C PRO A 450 13.23 29.51 7.06
N GLN A 451 11.99 29.15 6.71
CA GLN A 451 10.81 29.77 7.33
C GLN A 451 10.74 29.46 8.84
N PHE A 452 11.19 28.27 9.26
CA PHE A 452 11.27 27.92 10.68
C PHE A 452 12.42 28.64 11.39
N GLU A 453 13.57 28.75 10.72
CA GLU A 453 14.77 29.43 11.26
C GLU A 453 14.54 30.93 11.44
N ASN A 454 13.80 31.55 10.51
CA ASN A 454 13.46 32.97 10.52
C ASN A 454 12.27 33.33 11.42
N GLY A 455 11.49 32.33 11.88
CA GLY A 455 10.28 32.56 12.69
C GLY A 455 9.04 32.94 11.87
N ASP A 456 9.03 32.71 10.56
CA ASP A 456 7.90 33.02 9.67
C ASP A 456 6.69 32.06 9.83
N VAL A 457 6.95 30.90 10.46
CA VAL A 457 5.97 29.84 10.71
C VAL A 457 5.21 30.12 12.00
N ARG A 458 3.88 30.13 11.91
CA ARG A 458 3.03 30.18 13.11
C ARG A 458 2.76 28.77 13.60
N LYS A 459 3.01 28.54 14.89
CA LYS A 459 2.80 27.25 15.55
C LYS A 459 1.85 27.47 16.71
N THR A 460 0.80 26.67 16.76
CA THR A 460 -0.19 26.71 17.84
C THR A 460 -0.12 25.40 18.60
N TYR A 461 0.09 25.49 19.90
CA TYR A 461 0.11 24.36 20.82
C TYR A 461 -1.04 24.47 21.81
N ILE A 462 -1.49 23.33 22.30
CA ILE A 462 -2.38 23.25 23.46
C ILE A 462 -1.62 22.57 24.58
N ALA A 463 -1.69 23.14 25.78
CA ALA A 463 -1.05 22.60 26.97
C ALA A 463 -2.04 22.53 28.14
N ARG A 464 -2.05 21.42 28.88
CA ARG A 464 -2.71 21.36 30.20
C ARG A 464 -1.66 21.54 31.28
N VAL A 465 -1.86 22.51 32.16
CA VAL A 465 -0.89 22.90 33.19
C VAL A 465 -1.49 22.80 34.59
N HIS A 466 -0.64 22.56 35.58
CA HIS A 466 -1.03 22.68 36.99
C HIS A 466 -1.21 24.15 37.38
N GLY A 467 -2.25 24.43 38.16
CA GLY A 467 -2.56 25.76 38.67
C GLY A 467 -3.43 26.59 37.71
N HIS A 468 -3.88 27.74 38.22
CA HIS A 468 -4.75 28.68 37.52
C HIS A 468 -4.02 30.02 37.32
N PRO A 469 -3.53 30.33 36.11
CA PRO A 469 -3.01 31.65 35.81
C PRO A 469 -4.05 32.73 36.10
N LYS A 470 -3.64 33.81 36.78
CA LYS A 470 -4.54 34.90 37.17
C LYS A 470 -5.01 35.74 35.97
N GLN A 471 -4.16 35.88 34.96
CA GLN A 471 -4.45 36.63 33.75
C GLN A 471 -4.90 35.66 32.65
N ASP A 472 -5.82 36.11 31.80
CA ASP A 472 -6.31 35.31 30.66
C ASP A 472 -5.30 35.25 29.51
N ALA A 473 -4.35 36.19 29.45
CA ALA A 473 -3.22 36.16 28.53
C ALA A 473 -1.95 36.60 29.25
N PHE A 474 -0.83 35.94 28.97
CA PHE A 474 0.48 36.24 29.54
C PHE A 474 1.60 35.78 28.62
N GLU A 475 2.83 36.21 28.89
CA GLU A 475 4.00 35.85 28.10
C GLU A 475 5.20 35.48 28.97
N CYS A 476 6.14 34.74 28.37
CA CYS A 476 7.45 34.47 28.96
C CYS A 476 8.53 34.80 27.94
N ASN A 477 9.36 35.78 28.25
CA ASN A 477 10.50 36.21 27.44
C ASN A 477 11.81 36.03 28.23
N VAL A 478 12.09 34.77 28.54
CA VAL A 478 13.24 34.37 29.35
C VAL A 478 14.19 33.51 28.50
N PRO A 479 15.49 33.83 28.44
CA PRO A 479 16.45 33.03 27.68
C PRO A 479 16.64 31.63 28.28
N ILE A 480 16.94 30.66 27.40
CA ILE A 480 17.09 29.24 27.75
C ILE A 480 18.54 28.81 27.51
N SER A 481 19.08 27.98 28.41
CA SER A 481 20.47 27.51 28.35
C SER A 481 20.85 26.98 26.96
N SER A 482 22.01 27.39 26.44
CA SER A 482 22.54 26.98 25.13
C SER A 482 23.14 25.58 25.18
N GLU A 483 23.62 25.16 26.35
CA GLU A 483 24.05 23.80 26.67
C GLU A 483 22.99 23.02 27.45
N SER A 484 22.96 21.71 27.24
CA SER A 484 22.06 20.84 27.99
C SER A 484 22.69 20.44 29.32
N GLY A 485 21.97 20.63 30.42
CA GLY A 485 22.37 20.13 31.73
C GLY A 485 22.30 18.60 31.82
N ALA A 486 22.48 18.07 33.03
CA ALA A 486 22.37 16.64 33.31
C ALA A 486 21.05 16.09 32.71
N ARG A 487 21.15 14.94 32.02
CA ARG A 487 20.02 14.26 31.37
C ARG A 487 19.26 15.08 30.32
N GLY A 488 19.86 16.13 29.73
CA GLY A 488 19.25 16.86 28.61
C GLY A 488 18.31 17.99 29.01
N ILE A 489 18.19 18.27 30.31
CA ILE A 489 17.36 19.34 30.87
C ILE A 489 17.86 20.70 30.37
N ARG A 490 16.92 21.60 30.10
CA ARG A 490 17.18 23.01 29.79
C ARG A 490 16.61 23.85 30.92
N MET A 491 17.33 24.88 31.33
CA MET A 491 16.91 25.79 32.38
C MET A 491 16.98 27.23 31.87
N GLN A 492 16.33 28.15 32.58
CA GLN A 492 16.60 29.57 32.40
C GLN A 492 18.06 29.86 32.70
N GLU A 493 18.68 30.68 31.85
CA GLU A 493 20.05 31.15 32.03
C GLU A 493 20.14 32.57 31.48
N GLU A 494 20.69 33.53 32.24
CA GLU A 494 20.76 34.94 31.82
C GLU A 494 21.51 35.13 30.50
N ASN A 495 22.56 34.35 30.27
CA ASN A 495 23.36 34.35 29.03
C ASN A 495 22.90 33.27 28.03
N GLY A 496 21.67 32.76 28.19
CA GLY A 496 21.09 31.73 27.33
C GLY A 496 20.67 32.25 25.95
N SER A 497 20.15 31.35 25.13
CA SER A 497 19.53 31.69 23.84
C SER A 497 18.19 32.40 24.04
N PRO A 498 17.91 33.53 23.37
CA PRO A 498 16.63 34.22 23.46
C PRO A 498 15.46 33.29 23.12
N ALA A 499 14.42 33.35 23.96
CA ALA A 499 13.22 32.56 23.81
C ALA A 499 11.99 33.36 24.27
N HIS A 500 10.94 33.36 23.44
CA HIS A 500 9.69 34.07 23.72
C HIS A 500 8.48 33.21 23.37
N THR A 501 7.54 33.12 24.31
CA THR A 501 6.30 32.35 24.18
C THR A 501 5.12 33.16 24.69
N LEU A 502 4.03 33.16 23.93
CA LEU A 502 2.74 33.75 24.31
C LEU A 502 1.78 32.65 24.77
N PHE A 503 0.98 32.95 25.78
CA PHE A 503 0.01 32.03 26.37
C PHE A 503 -1.35 32.70 26.50
N SER A 504 -2.41 31.96 26.19
CA SER A 504 -3.80 32.35 26.42
C SER A 504 -4.51 31.24 27.19
N VAL A 505 -5.22 31.58 28.26
CA VAL A 505 -6.02 30.64 29.04
C VAL A 505 -7.31 30.34 28.26
N LEU A 506 -7.48 29.08 27.85
CA LEU A 506 -8.72 28.61 27.22
C LEU A 506 -9.75 28.26 28.29
N GLN A 507 -9.32 27.56 29.34
CA GLN A 507 -10.20 27.13 30.42
C GLN A 507 -9.41 26.92 31.72
N ARG A 508 -10.02 27.29 32.85
CA ARG A 508 -9.57 26.89 34.19
C ARG A 508 -10.49 25.77 34.65
N LEU A 509 -9.93 24.59 34.90
CA LEU A 509 -10.67 23.38 35.23
C LEU A 509 -10.84 23.24 36.76
N GLU A 510 -11.92 22.60 37.20
CA GLU A 510 -12.25 22.42 38.62
C GLU A 510 -11.24 21.56 39.37
N ASP A 511 -10.49 20.72 38.67
CA ASP A 511 -9.46 19.84 39.23
C ASP A 511 -8.13 20.57 39.57
N GLY A 512 -8.12 21.90 39.47
CA GLY A 512 -6.94 22.73 39.75
C GLY A 512 -5.95 22.83 38.59
N THR A 513 -6.31 22.36 37.39
CA THR A 513 -5.51 22.52 36.17
C THR A 513 -6.08 23.60 35.24
N SER A 514 -5.30 24.06 34.26
CA SER A 514 -5.77 24.96 33.20
C SER A 514 -5.39 24.45 31.82
N LEU A 515 -6.26 24.68 30.84
CA LEU A 515 -5.96 24.48 29.42
C LEU A 515 -5.49 25.81 28.82
N LEU A 516 -4.35 25.78 28.14
CA LEU A 516 -3.72 26.94 27.53
C LEU A 516 -3.55 26.74 26.02
N GLU A 517 -3.82 27.78 25.25
CA GLU A 517 -3.28 27.94 23.91
C GLU A 517 -1.91 28.60 24.00
N VAL A 518 -0.93 28.08 23.26
CA VAL A 518 0.48 28.45 23.38
C VAL A 518 1.07 28.73 22.00
N HIS A 519 1.67 29.91 21.84
CA HIS A 519 2.31 30.36 20.60
C HIS A 519 3.79 30.68 20.84
N PRO A 520 4.71 29.73 20.57
CA PRO A 520 6.14 29.97 20.69
C PRO A 520 6.66 30.78 19.48
N LEU A 521 7.10 32.02 19.73
CA LEU A 521 7.65 32.92 18.71
C LEU A 521 9.09 32.54 18.32
N THR A 522 9.75 31.77 19.18
CA THR A 522 11.06 31.15 18.93
C THR A 522 10.96 29.62 18.92
N GLY A 523 12.06 28.91 18.64
CA GLY A 523 12.09 27.44 18.56
C GLY A 523 13.25 26.81 19.32
N ARG A 524 13.28 26.92 20.65
CA ARG A 524 14.32 26.28 21.49
C ARG A 524 13.86 24.90 22.00
N THR A 525 14.81 24.00 22.23
CA THR A 525 14.54 22.68 22.81
C THR A 525 13.83 22.83 24.16
N ASN A 526 12.72 22.10 24.37
CA ASN A 526 11.89 22.17 25.58
C ASN A 526 11.33 23.57 25.93
N GLN A 527 11.30 24.53 25.00
CA GLN A 527 10.98 25.93 25.30
C GLN A 527 9.70 26.12 26.11
N ILE A 528 8.58 25.56 25.63
CA ILE A 528 7.27 25.69 26.28
C ILE A 528 7.30 25.13 27.70
N ARG A 529 7.92 23.96 27.87
CA ARG A 529 8.04 23.26 29.16
C ARG A 529 8.83 24.08 30.18
N VAL A 530 9.96 24.64 29.75
CA VAL A 530 10.83 25.49 30.60
C VAL A 530 10.12 26.78 30.99
N HIS A 531 9.50 27.46 30.03
CA HIS A 531 8.77 28.71 30.29
C HIS A 531 7.60 28.52 31.25
N LEU A 532 6.82 27.45 31.06
CA LEU A 532 5.70 27.12 31.95
C LEU A 532 6.16 26.72 33.35
N LEU A 533 7.24 25.96 33.47
CA LEU A 533 7.85 25.68 34.78
C LEU A 533 8.32 26.96 35.47
N HIS A 534 9.01 27.85 34.74
CA HIS A 534 9.50 29.13 35.27
C HIS A 534 8.36 30.00 35.81
N LEU A 535 7.23 30.02 35.11
CA LEU A 535 6.03 30.74 35.53
C LEU A 535 5.25 30.06 36.67
N GLY A 536 5.68 28.87 37.12
CA GLY A 536 5.03 28.11 38.19
C GLY A 536 3.82 27.29 37.74
N PHE A 537 3.66 27.05 36.44
CA PHE A 537 2.55 26.29 35.85
C PHE A 537 3.08 25.07 35.07
N PRO A 538 3.74 24.09 35.70
CA PRO A 538 4.31 22.94 35.00
C PRO A 538 3.22 22.16 34.23
N ILE A 539 3.61 21.58 33.10
CA ILE A 539 2.71 20.79 32.25
C ILE A 539 2.33 19.49 32.97
N VAL A 540 1.04 19.15 32.94
CA VAL A 540 0.52 17.89 33.48
C VAL A 540 1.16 16.71 32.75
N GLY A 541 1.64 15.73 33.52
CA GLY A 541 2.28 14.53 32.96
C GLY A 541 3.71 14.77 32.44
N ASP A 542 4.36 15.89 32.77
CA ASP A 542 5.76 16.12 32.41
C ASP A 542 6.72 15.31 33.32
N PRO A 543 7.34 14.21 32.84
CA PRO A 543 8.17 13.36 33.68
C PRO A 543 9.49 14.01 34.09
N MET A 544 9.94 15.04 33.37
CA MET A 544 11.26 15.63 33.54
C MET A 544 11.20 16.86 34.42
N TYR A 545 10.31 17.79 34.10
CA TYR A 545 10.14 19.04 34.84
C TYR A 545 9.10 18.90 35.97
N GLY A 546 8.11 18.01 35.85
CA GLY A 546 7.17 17.71 36.93
C GLY A 546 7.86 17.08 38.14
N ALA A 547 8.83 16.17 37.90
CA ALA A 547 9.66 15.63 38.97
C ALA A 547 10.51 16.71 39.67
N MET A 548 10.92 17.78 39.00
CA MET A 548 11.62 18.90 39.66
C MET A 548 10.69 19.74 40.53
N TYR A 549 9.39 19.78 40.20
CA TYR A 549 8.36 20.40 40.99
C TYR A 549 7.97 19.55 42.22
N GLU A 550 7.94 18.23 42.08
CA GLU A 550 7.54 17.28 43.15
C GLU A 550 8.71 16.79 44.03
N ALA A 551 9.94 16.74 43.51
CA ALA A 551 11.09 16.14 44.19
C ALA A 551 11.76 17.05 45.24
N CYS A 552 10.96 17.41 46.24
CA CYS A 552 11.36 17.22 47.64
C CYS A 552 11.58 15.72 47.99
N GLN A 553 11.25 14.72 47.15
CA GLN A 553 11.57 13.30 47.40
C GLN A 553 11.92 12.48 46.13
N GLN A 554 13.17 12.02 46.08
CA GLN A 554 13.80 10.81 45.48
C GLN A 554 13.48 10.24 44.07
N THR A 555 14.59 10.17 43.31
CA THR A 555 15.00 9.26 42.20
C THR A 555 14.17 9.23 40.91
N ALA A 556 14.61 10.09 39.99
CA ALA A 556 14.11 10.28 38.62
C ALA A 556 14.48 9.16 37.62
N GLY A 557 13.48 8.67 36.88
CA GLY A 557 13.56 7.78 35.70
C GLY A 557 13.88 8.52 34.37
N GLY A 558 13.91 7.78 33.26
CA GLY A 558 14.50 8.17 31.96
C GLY A 558 13.75 9.22 31.09
N LYS A 559 14.36 9.58 29.94
CA LYS A 559 14.03 10.72 29.03
C LYS A 559 12.75 10.64 28.18
N THR A 560 12.10 9.48 28.08
CA THR A 560 10.93 9.23 27.20
C THR A 560 9.97 8.35 27.96
N THR A 561 8.70 8.73 28.03
CA THR A 561 7.69 7.98 28.78
C THR A 561 7.41 6.61 28.15
N SER A 562 6.95 5.67 28.97
CA SER A 562 6.32 4.44 28.50
C SER A 562 4.96 4.76 27.87
N ILE A 563 4.48 3.89 26.99
CA ILE A 563 3.11 3.97 26.43
C ILE A 563 2.01 3.84 27.51
N THR A 564 2.36 3.34 28.70
CA THR A 564 1.47 3.16 29.84
C THR A 564 1.50 4.33 30.83
N ASP A 565 2.47 5.23 30.71
CA ASP A 565 2.59 6.37 31.61
C ASP A 565 1.55 7.45 31.25
N PRO A 566 1.15 8.31 32.20
CA PRO A 566 0.35 9.48 31.88
C PRO A 566 1.01 10.30 30.76
N PRO A 567 0.25 10.75 29.75
CA PRO A 567 0.82 11.49 28.63
C PRO A 567 1.29 12.87 29.09
N LEU A 568 2.37 13.37 28.49
CA LEU A 568 2.69 14.79 28.54
C LEU A 568 1.55 15.55 27.86
N CYS A 569 0.80 16.36 28.62
CA CYS A 569 -0.31 17.15 28.10
C CYS A 569 0.16 18.40 27.35
N LEU A 570 0.97 18.19 26.31
CA LEU A 570 1.44 19.20 25.37
C LEU A 570 1.24 18.68 23.94
N HIS A 571 0.47 19.41 23.14
CA HIS A 571 0.06 19.01 21.80
C HIS A 571 0.34 20.11 20.78
N ALA A 572 1.04 19.79 19.69
CA ALA A 572 1.21 20.67 18.54
C ALA A 572 -0.07 20.66 17.68
N ALA A 573 -1.04 21.50 18.05
CA ALA A 573 -2.38 21.48 17.46
C ALA A 573 -2.42 21.95 16.01
N ALA A 574 -1.70 23.01 15.67
CA ALA A 574 -1.71 23.54 14.30
C ALA A 574 -0.39 24.17 13.89
N ILE A 575 -0.16 24.20 12.58
CA ILE A 575 0.99 24.85 11.96
C ILE A 575 0.58 25.58 10.69
N GLU A 576 1.10 26.80 10.49
CA GLU A 576 0.83 27.64 9.33
C GLU A 576 2.14 28.17 8.74
N PHE A 577 2.35 27.93 7.44
CA PHE A 577 3.57 28.30 6.71
C PHE A 577 3.27 28.57 5.24
N VAL A 578 4.25 29.10 4.49
CA VAL A 578 4.14 29.33 3.05
C VAL A 578 4.49 28.05 2.30
N HIS A 579 3.54 27.52 1.53
CA HIS A 579 3.71 26.28 0.79
C HIS A 579 4.78 26.41 -0.31
N PRO A 580 5.75 25.48 -0.40
CA PRO A 580 6.97 25.65 -1.21
C PRO A 580 6.77 25.57 -2.74
N LEU A 581 5.63 25.06 -3.21
CA LEU A 581 5.30 25.01 -4.64
C LEU A 581 4.32 26.10 -5.07
N THR A 582 3.32 26.39 -4.23
CA THR A 582 2.22 27.29 -4.61
C THR A 582 2.46 28.72 -4.14
N GLY A 583 3.32 28.94 -3.14
CA GLY A 583 3.55 30.26 -2.54
C GLY A 583 2.40 30.75 -1.64
N SER A 584 1.32 29.98 -1.54
CA SER A 584 0.18 30.30 -0.68
C SER A 584 0.47 29.96 0.77
N ARG A 585 -0.08 30.74 1.70
CA ARG A 585 -0.03 30.44 3.13
C ARG A 585 -1.07 29.36 3.46
N THR A 586 -0.61 28.24 4.02
CA THR A 586 -1.42 27.05 4.29
C THR A 586 -1.35 26.68 5.76
N ARG A 587 -2.49 26.29 6.34
CA ARG A 587 -2.60 25.83 7.73
C ARG A 587 -2.97 24.35 7.75
N TYR A 588 -2.29 23.59 8.60
CA TYR A 588 -2.60 22.18 8.88
C TYR A 588 -2.82 21.99 10.37
N GLN A 589 -3.71 21.06 10.70
CA GLN A 589 -4.12 20.80 12.07
C GLN A 589 -4.04 19.31 12.38
N ALA A 590 -3.57 19.00 13.58
CA ALA A 590 -3.51 17.64 14.10
C ALA A 590 -4.84 17.20 14.71
N LEU A 591 -5.03 15.88 14.77
CA LEU A 591 -6.08 15.25 15.57
C LEU A 591 -5.87 15.57 17.05
N SER A 592 -6.94 15.99 17.75
CA SER A 592 -6.90 16.31 19.17
C SER A 592 -6.69 15.04 20.01
N PRO A 593 -5.78 15.05 21.00
CA PRO A 593 -5.67 13.97 21.96
C PRO A 593 -6.83 13.97 22.96
N THR A 594 -7.13 12.80 23.53
CA THR A 594 -8.29 12.55 24.41
C THR A 594 -8.32 13.37 25.71
N TRP A 595 -7.19 13.95 26.12
CA TRP A 595 -7.12 14.79 27.33
C TRP A 595 -7.53 16.24 27.07
N ILE A 596 -7.76 16.65 25.81
CA ILE A 596 -8.37 17.92 25.44
C ILE A 596 -9.89 17.70 25.41
N PRO A 597 -10.71 18.52 26.12
CA PRO A 597 -12.16 18.39 26.08
C PRO A 597 -12.70 18.62 24.65
N ILE A 598 -13.77 17.91 24.29
CA ILE A 598 -14.41 17.96 22.95
C ILE A 598 -14.79 19.40 22.55
N GLU A 599 -15.16 20.24 23.52
CA GLU A 599 -15.51 21.66 23.33
C GLU A 599 -14.36 22.50 22.75
N PHE A 600 -13.12 22.05 22.96
CA PHE A 600 -11.91 22.67 22.45
C PHE A 600 -11.24 21.83 21.36
N GLU A 601 -11.94 20.81 20.85
CA GLU A 601 -11.57 20.21 19.58
C GLU A 601 -11.74 21.26 18.50
N LEU A 602 -10.61 21.70 17.96
CA LEU A 602 -10.60 22.49 16.74
C LEU A 602 -11.22 21.60 15.64
N ASN A 603 -12.48 21.86 15.29
CA ASN A 603 -13.21 21.03 14.32
C ASN A 603 -12.48 20.99 12.97
N VAL A 604 -12.17 19.78 12.52
CA VAL A 604 -11.72 19.52 11.14
C VAL A 604 -12.96 19.36 10.29
N ASP A 605 -13.43 20.42 9.66
CA ASP A 605 -14.37 20.24 8.56
C ASP A 605 -13.58 19.88 7.29
N VAL A 606 -14.01 18.82 6.62
CA VAL A 606 -13.37 18.20 5.45
C VAL A 606 -13.51 19.09 4.19
N GLN A 607 -13.91 20.35 4.36
CA GLN A 607 -14.02 21.36 3.31
C GLN A 607 -13.48 22.73 3.72
N GLY A 608 -12.22 22.81 4.18
CA GLY A 608 -11.37 24.02 4.07
C GLY A 608 -11.97 25.34 4.58
N SER A 609 -12.96 25.30 5.46
CA SER A 609 -13.71 26.47 5.93
C SER A 609 -13.76 26.41 7.45
N ILE A 610 -13.18 27.41 8.08
CA ILE A 610 -13.15 27.59 9.54
C ILE A 610 -14.60 27.82 10.00
N VAL A 611 -15.08 27.01 10.93
CA VAL A 611 -16.19 27.40 11.81
C VAL A 611 -15.68 27.32 13.24
N VAL A 612 -15.47 28.50 13.83
CA VAL A 612 -15.46 28.68 15.28
C VAL A 612 -16.92 28.66 15.71
N VAL A 613 -17.27 27.79 16.66
CA VAL A 613 -18.40 28.05 17.56
C VAL A 613 -17.83 28.24 18.93
#